data_AF-A0A522WFP3-F1
#
_entry.id   AF-A0A522WFP3-F1
#
_cell.length_a   1.000
_cell.length_b   1.000
_cell.length_c   1.000
_cell.angle_alpha   90.00
_cell.angle_beta   90.00
_cell.angle_gamma   90.00
#
_symmetry.space_group_name_H-M   'P 1'
#
loop_
_entity.id
_entity.type
_entity.pdbx_description
1 polymer ?
#
loop_
_entity_poly.entity_id
_entity_poly.type
_entity_poly.pdbx_seq_one_letter_code
_entity_poly.pdbx_strand_id
1 'polypeptide(L)'
;MIEARFLEELRARLDVSGVVGRRVKLTKAGREFKALCPFHVEKSPSFTVVDDKGFWHCHGCGAHGDVIAFEMRAGNLSFVDAVEKLAGEAGLDVPRAAPEERQREARRASLHEVMEAACRVFEAQLQRPAGAAGLDYLRGRGLSVETIARFRLGCLP
;
A
#
# COMPACT_ATOMS: atom_id res chain seq x y z
N MET A 1 -0.64 4.42 -14.60
CA MET A 1 -0.64 5.39 -13.46
C MET A 1 -1.99 6.11 -13.37
N ILE A 2 -2.64 6.21 -12.21
CA ILE A 2 -3.91 6.98 -12.07
C ILE A 2 -3.57 8.47 -12.07
N GLU A 3 -4.16 9.25 -12.98
CA GLU A 3 -3.86 10.67 -13.13
C GLU A 3 -4.34 11.49 -11.93
N ALA A 4 -3.55 12.51 -11.53
CA ALA A 4 -3.89 13.39 -10.41
C ALA A 4 -5.25 14.09 -10.61
N ARG A 5 -5.55 14.51 -11.84
CA ARG A 5 -6.82 15.13 -12.22
C ARG A 5 -8.02 14.20 -11.97
N PHE A 6 -7.88 12.91 -12.26
CA PHE A 6 -8.94 11.94 -12.00
C PHE A 6 -9.20 11.79 -10.49
N LEU A 7 -8.14 11.76 -9.68
CA LEU A 7 -8.27 11.69 -8.22
C LEU A 7 -8.92 12.95 -7.64
N GLU A 8 -8.64 14.13 -8.19
CA GLU A 8 -9.32 15.37 -7.81
C GLU A 8 -10.81 15.34 -8.18
N GLU A 9 -11.15 14.88 -9.39
CA GLU A 9 -12.55 14.75 -9.82
C GLU A 9 -13.32 13.74 -8.95
N LEU A 10 -12.69 12.61 -8.61
CA LEU A 10 -13.28 11.62 -7.72
C LEU A 10 -13.56 12.19 -6.33
N ARG A 11 -12.61 12.95 -5.77
CA ARG A 11 -12.79 13.64 -4.48
C ARG A 11 -13.84 14.74 -4.53
N ALA A 12 -14.03 15.39 -5.67
CA ALA A 12 -15.04 16.44 -5.85
C ALA A 12 -16.46 15.90 -6.01
N ARG A 13 -16.63 14.66 -6.49
CA ARG A 13 -17.95 14.02 -6.67
C ARG A 13 -18.47 13.30 -5.43
N LEU A 14 -17.59 12.94 -4.51
CA LEU A 14 -17.94 12.12 -3.35
C LEU A 14 -17.72 12.90 -2.05
N ASP A 15 -18.81 13.15 -1.34
CA ASP A 15 -18.75 13.66 0.02
C ASP A 15 -18.20 12.59 0.97
N VAL A 16 -17.26 12.99 1.84
CA VAL A 16 -16.66 12.08 2.82
C VAL A 16 -17.74 11.55 3.76
N SER A 17 -18.70 12.38 4.18
CA SER A 17 -19.83 11.98 5.01
C SER A 17 -20.74 10.97 4.30
N GLY A 18 -20.92 11.10 2.99
CA GLY A 18 -21.67 10.16 2.17
C GLY A 18 -21.03 8.78 2.16
N VAL A 19 -19.70 8.73 2.08
CA VAL A 19 -18.94 7.45 2.11
C VAL A 19 -18.89 6.85 3.51
N VAL A 20 -18.55 7.65 4.51
CA VAL A 20 -18.48 7.22 5.91
C VAL A 20 -19.85 6.77 6.42
N GLY A 21 -20.90 7.52 6.08
CA GLY A 21 -22.27 7.32 6.54
C GLY A 21 -22.87 5.97 6.17
N ARG A 22 -22.32 5.29 5.16
CA ARG A 22 -22.70 3.92 4.77
C ARG A 22 -22.24 2.86 5.76
N ARG A 23 -21.17 3.14 6.50
CA ARG A 23 -20.58 2.19 7.47
C ARG A 23 -20.85 2.59 8.91
N VAL A 24 -21.00 3.89 9.16
CA VAL A 24 -21.11 4.43 10.51
C VAL A 24 -22.25 5.43 10.58
N LYS A 25 -23.05 5.36 11.66
CA LYS A 25 -24.11 6.32 11.91
C LYS A 25 -23.52 7.69 12.26
N LEU A 26 -23.65 8.64 11.34
CA LEU A 26 -23.22 10.02 11.52
C LEU A 26 -24.31 10.86 12.19
N THR A 27 -23.90 11.77 13.08
CA THR A 27 -24.74 12.80 13.68
C THR A 27 -24.23 14.17 13.27
N LYS A 28 -25.11 15.01 12.73
CA LYS A 28 -24.73 16.36 12.31
C LYS A 28 -24.45 17.25 13.53
N ALA A 29 -23.32 17.95 13.52
CA ALA A 29 -22.86 18.85 14.57
C ALA A 29 -22.38 20.17 13.94
N GLY A 30 -23.33 21.05 13.61
CA GLY A 30 -23.05 22.30 12.90
C GLY A 30 -22.66 22.04 11.45
N ARG A 31 -21.42 22.39 11.09
CA ARG A 31 -20.85 22.19 9.73
C ARG A 31 -20.13 20.85 9.57
N GLU A 32 -19.98 20.09 10.65
CA GLU A 32 -19.26 18.82 10.66
C GLU A 32 -20.19 17.68 11.07
N PHE A 33 -19.76 16.44 10.85
CA PHE A 33 -20.46 15.25 11.34
C PHE A 33 -19.63 14.56 12.40
N LYS A 34 -20.29 14.00 13.42
CA LYS A 34 -19.66 13.23 14.49
C LYS A 34 -20.16 11.80 14.53
N ALA A 35 -19.29 10.88 14.91
CA ALA A 35 -19.59 9.46 15.04
C ALA A 35 -18.66 8.76 16.05
N LEU A 36 -19.00 7.52 16.40
CA LEU A 36 -18.04 6.59 17.00
C LEU A 36 -17.05 6.14 15.93
N CYS A 37 -15.78 6.04 16.28
CA CYS A 37 -14.75 5.61 15.35
C CYS A 37 -14.95 4.16 14.90
N PRO A 38 -14.90 3.85 13.59
CA PRO A 38 -14.95 2.47 13.11
C PRO A 38 -13.62 1.71 13.28
N PHE A 39 -12.54 2.42 13.64
CA PHE A 39 -11.19 1.86 13.67
C PHE A 39 -10.68 1.51 15.08
N HIS A 40 -11.41 1.92 16.12
CA HIS A 40 -11.11 1.54 17.50
C HIS A 40 -12.38 1.57 18.35
N VAL A 41 -12.36 0.85 19.47
CA VAL A 41 -13.52 0.75 20.36
C VAL A 41 -13.52 1.93 21.33
N GLU A 42 -14.59 2.72 21.29
CA GLU A 42 -14.81 3.85 22.21
C GLU A 42 -16.29 3.99 22.58
N LYS A 43 -16.56 4.71 23.68
CA LYS A 43 -17.94 4.99 24.15
C LYS A 43 -18.43 6.39 23.81
N SER A 44 -17.51 7.32 23.57
CA SER A 44 -17.79 8.72 23.22
C SER A 44 -17.47 8.96 21.75
N PRO A 45 -18.27 9.74 21.00
CA PRO A 45 -17.98 10.02 19.60
C PRO A 45 -16.74 10.91 19.45
N SER A 46 -15.61 10.33 19.01
CA SER A 46 -14.38 11.09 18.71
C SER A 46 -14.07 11.20 17.22
N PHE A 47 -14.88 10.57 16.36
CA PHE A 47 -14.74 10.61 14.92
C PHE A 47 -15.48 11.80 14.34
N THR A 48 -14.77 12.66 13.61
CA THR A 48 -15.29 13.87 12.98
C THR A 48 -15.10 13.80 11.46
N VAL A 49 -16.10 14.23 10.70
CA VAL A 49 -16.06 14.35 9.23
C VAL A 49 -16.39 15.78 8.83
N VAL A 50 -15.59 16.35 7.94
CA VAL A 50 -15.73 17.73 7.45
C VAL A 50 -15.75 17.72 5.93
N ASP A 51 -16.94 17.70 5.34
CA ASP A 51 -17.10 17.65 3.88
C ASP A 51 -16.52 18.89 3.18
N ASP A 52 -16.74 20.09 3.75
CA ASP A 52 -16.19 21.35 3.24
C ASP A 52 -14.67 21.30 3.02
N LYS A 53 -13.97 20.47 3.82
CA LYS A 53 -12.52 20.29 3.76
C LYS A 53 -12.11 18.92 3.18
N GLY A 54 -13.06 18.06 2.84
CA GLY A 54 -12.82 16.76 2.24
C GLY A 54 -12.05 15.76 3.11
N PHE A 55 -12.13 15.85 4.44
CA PHE A 55 -11.40 14.92 5.32
C PHE A 55 -12.22 14.42 6.52
N TRP A 56 -11.71 13.35 7.14
CA TRP A 56 -12.15 12.84 8.42
C TRP A 56 -10.98 12.74 9.40
N HIS A 57 -11.26 12.83 10.69
CA HIS A 57 -10.28 12.72 11.76
C HIS A 57 -10.90 12.09 13.01
N CYS A 58 -10.18 11.17 13.66
CA CYS A 58 -10.55 10.59 14.93
C CYS A 58 -9.64 11.10 16.05
N HIS A 59 -10.22 11.85 17.00
CA HIS A 59 -9.47 12.37 18.13
C HIS A 59 -9.07 11.32 19.16
N GLY A 60 -9.73 10.16 19.20
CA GLY A 60 -9.39 9.06 20.12
C GLY A 60 -8.15 8.26 19.72
N CYS A 61 -7.97 7.97 18.43
CA CYS A 61 -6.87 7.14 17.93
C CYS A 61 -5.89 7.85 16.96
N GLY A 62 -6.14 9.11 16.61
CA GLY A 62 -5.31 9.89 15.68
C GLY A 62 -5.43 9.49 14.20
N ALA A 63 -6.31 8.54 13.88
CA ALA A 63 -6.59 8.17 12.50
C ALA A 63 -7.20 9.36 11.74
N HIS A 64 -6.72 9.60 10.53
CA HIS A 64 -7.19 10.69 9.67
C HIS A 64 -7.03 10.31 8.20
N GLY A 65 -7.72 11.02 7.33
CA GLY A 65 -7.57 10.83 5.89
C GLY A 65 -8.67 11.50 5.06
N ASP A 66 -8.59 11.31 3.75
CA ASP A 66 -9.64 11.67 2.79
C ASP A 66 -10.61 10.50 2.56
N VAL A 67 -11.54 10.66 1.62
CA VAL A 67 -12.52 9.64 1.22
C VAL A 67 -11.86 8.32 0.79
N ILE A 68 -10.73 8.38 0.10
CA ILE A 68 -10.00 7.21 -0.40
C ILE A 68 -9.33 6.50 0.77
N ALA A 69 -8.65 7.24 1.65
CA ALA A 69 -8.02 6.70 2.84
C ALA A 69 -9.04 6.03 3.78
N PHE A 70 -10.27 6.57 3.88
CA PHE A 70 -11.33 5.91 4.62
C PHE A 70 -11.68 4.56 4.01
N GLU A 71 -11.91 4.51 2.70
CA GLU A 71 -12.35 3.28 2.02
C GLU A 71 -11.25 2.21 2.02
N MET A 72 -9.99 2.61 1.86
CA MET A 72 -8.84 1.72 2.05
C MET A 72 -8.83 1.10 3.45
N ARG A 73 -8.94 1.93 4.49
CA ARG A 73 -8.81 1.48 5.88
C ARG A 73 -10.02 0.66 6.33
N ALA A 74 -11.22 1.08 5.96
CA ALA A 74 -12.45 0.40 6.33
C ALA A 74 -12.67 -0.87 5.51
N GLY A 75 -12.28 -0.88 4.23
CA GLY A 75 -12.41 -2.01 3.32
C GLY A 75 -11.23 -2.98 3.32
N ASN A 76 -10.13 -2.63 4.01
CA ASN A 76 -8.84 -3.33 3.87
C ASN A 76 -8.43 -3.50 2.39
N LEU A 77 -8.61 -2.43 1.62
CA LEU A 77 -8.39 -2.39 0.18
C LEU A 77 -7.04 -1.74 -0.16
N SER A 78 -6.44 -2.16 -1.27
CA SER A 78 -5.32 -1.42 -1.85
C SER A 78 -5.81 -0.05 -2.37
N PHE A 79 -4.88 0.87 -2.63
CA PHE A 79 -5.23 2.17 -3.19
C PHE A 79 -6.00 2.05 -4.51
N VAL A 80 -5.57 1.13 -5.39
CA VAL A 80 -6.21 0.92 -6.70
C VAL A 80 -7.63 0.38 -6.51
N ASP A 81 -7.81 -0.65 -5.67
CA ASP A 81 -9.13 -1.24 -5.43
C ASP A 81 -10.09 -0.24 -4.78
N ALA A 82 -9.59 0.61 -3.86
CA ALA A 82 -10.38 1.66 -3.25
C ALA A 82 -10.82 2.72 -4.28
N VAL A 83 -9.92 3.14 -5.17
CA VAL A 83 -10.24 4.07 -6.26
C VAL A 83 -11.23 3.47 -7.24
N GLU A 84 -11.07 2.19 -7.62
CA GLU A 84 -12.00 1.50 -8.52
C GLU A 84 -13.40 1.39 -7.92
N LYS A 85 -13.50 1.06 -6.64
CA LYS A 85 -14.78 1.02 -5.95
C LYS A 85 -15.46 2.38 -5.89
N LEU A 86 -14.72 3.41 -5.44
CA LEU A 86 -15.26 4.77 -5.35
C LEU A 86 -15.62 5.35 -6.72
N ALA A 87 -14.84 5.06 -7.76
CA ALA A 87 -15.14 5.50 -9.11
C ALA A 87 -16.41 4.86 -9.67
N GLY A 88 -16.61 3.55 -9.44
CA GLY A 88 -17.87 2.87 -9.78
C GLY A 88 -19.07 3.50 -9.10
N GLU A 89 -18.93 3.92 -7.84
CA GLU A 89 -19.98 4.65 -7.10
C GLU A 89 -20.21 6.07 -7.63
N ALA A 90 -19.17 6.76 -8.08
CA ALA A 90 -19.22 8.10 -8.65
C ALA A 90 -19.64 8.14 -10.14
N GLY A 91 -19.92 6.97 -10.74
CA GLY A 91 -20.19 6.83 -12.17
C GLY A 91 -19.02 7.27 -13.05
N LEU A 92 -17.80 7.07 -12.56
CA LEU A 92 -16.55 7.41 -13.24
C LEU A 92 -15.88 6.14 -13.76
N ASP A 93 -15.46 6.17 -15.02
CA ASP A 93 -14.55 5.15 -15.54
C ASP A 93 -13.15 5.42 -15.03
N VAL A 94 -12.59 4.49 -14.25
CA VAL A 94 -11.19 4.58 -13.84
C VAL A 94 -10.31 4.49 -15.07
N PRO A 95 -9.37 5.42 -15.27
CA PRO A 95 -8.31 5.29 -16.25
C PRO A 95 -7.52 4.02 -15.92
N ARG A 96 -7.87 2.92 -16.58
CA ARG A 96 -7.16 1.66 -16.44
C ARG A 96 -5.78 1.85 -17.03
N ALA A 97 -4.76 1.48 -16.28
CA ALA A 97 -3.43 1.25 -16.83
C ALA A 97 -3.60 0.44 -18.12
N ALA A 98 -2.99 0.91 -19.22
CA ALA A 98 -3.08 0.24 -20.50
C ALA A 98 -2.72 -1.25 -20.30
N PRO A 99 -3.31 -2.19 -21.04
CA PRO A 99 -2.97 -3.61 -20.95
C PRO A 99 -1.46 -3.88 -20.93
N GLU A 100 -0.69 -3.03 -21.63
CA GLU A 100 0.77 -3.01 -21.67
C GLU A 100 1.44 -2.68 -20.32
N GLU A 101 0.89 -1.75 -19.53
CA GLU A 101 1.45 -1.37 -18.22
C GLU A 101 1.21 -2.48 -17.20
N ARG A 102 0.03 -3.14 -17.23
CA ARG A 102 -0.22 -4.37 -16.45
C ARG A 102 0.68 -5.54 -16.87
N GLN A 103 0.88 -5.75 -18.17
CA GLN A 103 1.82 -6.75 -18.66
C GLN A 103 3.26 -6.42 -18.24
N ARG A 104 3.65 -5.15 -18.21
CA ARG A 104 4.97 -4.70 -17.77
C ARG A 104 5.18 -4.93 -16.28
N GLU A 105 4.16 -4.68 -15.45
CA GLU A 105 4.20 -4.97 -14.01
C GLU A 105 4.26 -6.48 -13.74
N ALA A 106 3.44 -7.28 -14.42
CA ALA A 106 3.49 -8.74 -14.34
C ALA A 106 4.85 -9.30 -14.79
N ARG A 107 5.40 -8.76 -15.89
CA ARG A 107 6.74 -9.12 -16.39
C ARG A 107 7.83 -8.69 -15.43
N ARG A 108 7.69 -7.55 -14.76
CA ARG A 108 8.66 -7.10 -13.74
C ARG A 108 8.60 -7.98 -12.50
N ALA A 109 7.40 -8.36 -12.05
CA ALA A 109 7.22 -9.33 -10.96
C ALA A 109 7.87 -10.67 -11.30
N SER A 110 7.66 -11.20 -12.52
CA SER A 110 8.33 -12.43 -12.96
C SER A 110 9.85 -12.28 -13.06
N LEU A 111 10.37 -11.09 -13.42
CA LEU A 111 11.82 -10.85 -13.44
C LEU A 111 12.41 -10.83 -12.02
N HIS A 112 11.70 -10.30 -11.03
CA HIS A 112 12.14 -10.39 -9.63
C HIS A 112 12.18 -11.84 -9.14
N GLU A 113 11.22 -12.68 -9.54
CA GLU A 113 11.22 -14.12 -9.24
C GLU A 113 12.43 -14.82 -9.88
N VAL A 114 12.76 -14.48 -11.13
CA VAL A 114 13.96 -15.01 -11.81
C VAL A 114 15.24 -14.55 -11.10
N MET A 115 15.32 -13.28 -10.72
CA MET A 115 16.48 -12.76 -9.98
C MET A 115 16.62 -13.38 -8.59
N GLU A 116 15.51 -13.65 -7.90
CA GLU A 116 15.47 -14.36 -6.64
C GLU A 116 15.96 -15.81 -6.81
N ALA A 117 15.52 -16.50 -7.86
CA ALA A 117 16.01 -17.83 -8.19
C ALA A 117 17.53 -17.84 -8.49
N ALA A 118 18.02 -16.85 -9.25
CA ALA A 118 19.45 -16.70 -9.54
C ALA A 118 20.26 -16.42 -8.26
N CYS A 119 19.77 -15.52 -7.39
CA CYS A 119 20.41 -15.21 -6.11
C CYS A 119 20.58 -16.47 -5.26
N ARG A 120 19.54 -17.29 -5.12
CA ARG A 120 19.61 -18.57 -4.40
C ARG A 120 20.64 -19.53 -4.97
N VAL A 121 20.77 -19.59 -6.30
CA VAL A 121 21.78 -20.43 -6.95
C VAL A 121 23.18 -19.96 -6.58
N PHE A 122 23.45 -18.65 -6.62
CA PHE A 122 24.77 -18.10 -6.31
C PHE A 122 25.13 -18.25 -4.83
N GLU A 123 24.16 -18.02 -3.94
CA GLU A 123 24.32 -18.26 -2.49
C GLU A 123 24.70 -19.72 -2.22
N ALA A 124 23.97 -20.66 -2.83
CA ALA A 124 24.22 -22.08 -2.66
C ALA A 124 25.58 -22.51 -3.23
N GLN A 125 26.01 -21.93 -4.35
CA GLN A 125 27.31 -22.22 -4.96
C GLN A 125 28.48 -21.76 -4.09
N LEU A 126 28.34 -20.62 -3.40
CA LEU A 126 29.37 -20.11 -2.48
C LEU A 126 29.65 -21.10 -1.32
N GLN A 127 28.65 -21.88 -0.91
CA GLN A 127 28.79 -22.87 0.16
C GLN A 127 29.32 -24.24 -0.33
N ARG A 128 29.48 -24.43 -1.64
CA ARG A 128 30.00 -25.67 -2.23
C ARG A 128 31.51 -25.63 -2.39
N PRO A 129 32.19 -26.78 -2.59
CA PRO A 129 33.63 -26.82 -2.82
C PRO A 129 34.09 -25.91 -3.96
N ALA A 130 33.30 -25.78 -5.04
CA ALA A 130 33.59 -24.89 -6.17
C ALA A 130 33.59 -23.39 -5.78
N GLY A 131 32.87 -23.01 -4.73
CA GLY A 131 32.79 -21.64 -4.22
C GLY A 131 33.83 -21.29 -3.16
N ALA A 132 34.68 -22.24 -2.76
CA ALA A 132 35.64 -22.06 -1.67
C ALA A 132 36.56 -20.85 -1.88
N ALA A 133 37.08 -20.66 -3.10
CA ALA A 133 37.91 -19.51 -3.43
C ALA A 133 37.18 -18.17 -3.26
N GLY A 134 35.89 -18.12 -3.61
CA GLY A 134 35.05 -16.93 -3.41
C GLY A 134 34.77 -16.67 -1.93
N LEU A 135 34.52 -17.72 -1.15
CA LEU A 135 34.28 -17.60 0.29
C LEU A 135 35.54 -17.12 1.03
N ASP A 136 36.71 -17.66 0.67
CA ASP A 136 38.00 -17.26 1.23
C ASP A 136 38.33 -15.80 0.86
N TYR A 137 38.02 -15.37 -0.36
CA TYR A 137 38.14 -13.97 -0.75
C TYR A 137 37.28 -13.05 0.13
N LEU A 138 36.00 -13.37 0.32
CA LEU A 138 35.09 -12.57 1.15
C LEU A 138 35.56 -12.50 2.62
N ARG A 139 36.00 -13.64 3.18
CA ARG A 139 36.57 -13.69 4.53
C ARG A 139 37.86 -12.89 4.64
N GLY A 140 38.74 -12.98 3.64
CA GLY A 140 39.98 -12.20 3.56
C GLY A 140 39.73 -10.68 3.48
N ARG A 141 38.53 -10.26 3.02
CA ARG A 141 38.08 -8.86 3.04
C ARG A 141 37.43 -8.45 4.37
N GLY A 142 37.39 -9.33 5.36
CA GLY A 142 36.84 -9.05 6.69
C GLY A 142 35.32 -9.23 6.80
N LEU A 143 34.68 -9.86 5.82
CA LEU A 143 33.23 -10.14 5.90
C LEU A 143 32.98 -11.35 6.79
N SER A 144 32.19 -11.15 7.86
CA SER A 144 31.74 -12.25 8.71
C SER A 144 30.75 -13.15 7.97
N VAL A 145 30.64 -14.41 8.40
CA VAL A 145 29.67 -15.37 7.85
C VAL A 145 28.24 -14.84 7.99
N GLU A 146 27.94 -14.17 9.10
CA GLU A 146 26.65 -13.51 9.34
C GLU A 146 26.36 -12.40 8.33
N THR A 147 27.37 -11.60 7.97
CA THR A 147 27.24 -10.54 6.96
C THR A 147 27.02 -11.14 5.58
N ILE A 148 27.80 -12.17 5.22
CA ILE A 148 27.66 -12.91 3.96
C ILE A 148 26.25 -13.47 3.81
N ALA A 149 25.71 -14.09 4.86
CA ALA A 149 24.36 -14.64 4.88
C ALA A 149 23.27 -13.55 4.84
N ARG A 150 23.40 -12.50 5.65
CA ARG A 150 22.43 -11.40 5.72
C ARG A 150 22.27 -10.68 4.38
N PHE A 151 23.37 -10.46 3.68
CA PHE A 151 23.38 -9.80 2.37
C PHE A 151 23.28 -10.79 1.20
N ARG A 152 23.11 -12.10 1.49
CA ARG A 152 22.89 -13.14 0.48
C ARG A 152 23.97 -13.15 -0.60
N LEU A 153 25.22 -12.95 -0.16
CA LEU A 153 26.35 -12.96 -1.08
C LEU A 153 26.53 -14.37 -1.62
N GLY A 154 26.75 -14.44 -2.93
CA GLY A 154 26.94 -15.69 -3.66
C GLY A 154 28.10 -15.58 -4.63
N CYS A 155 28.48 -16.69 -5.23
CA CYS A 155 29.43 -16.70 -6.33
C CYS A 155 28.94 -17.60 -7.47
N LEU A 156 29.42 -17.29 -8.66
CA LEU A 156 29.49 -18.24 -9.77
C LEU A 156 30.96 -18.62 -9.92
N PRO A 157 31.28 -19.92 -10.02
CA PRO A 157 32.64 -20.38 -10.30
C PRO A 157 33.12 -19.91 -11.68
#